data_AF-A0A4R4VNC0-F1
#
_entry.id   AF-A0A4R4VNC0-F1
#
_cell.length_a   1.000
_cell.length_b   1.000
_cell.length_c   1.000
_cell.angle_alpha   90.00
_cell.angle_beta   90.00
_cell.angle_gamma   90.00
#
_symmetry.space_group_name_H-M   'P 1'
#
loop_
_entity.id
_entity.type
_entity.pdbx_description
1 polymer ?
#
loop_
_entity_poly.entity_id
_entity_poly.type
_entity_poly.pdbx_seq_one_letter_code
_entity_poly.pdbx_strand_id
1 'polypeptide(L)' 'MKLSKVTECKDENCPAVYVSDRGTAVIQGVPVDVGAEGLTLGDGEAAVELPPDVVLAAVGALQEVKSVPLEPA' A
#
# COMPACT_ATOMS: atom_id res chain seq x y z
N MET A 1 10.67 -11.01 3.59
CA MET A 1 9.69 -10.27 2.79
C MET A 1 10.43 -9.55 1.69
N LYS A 2 10.02 -9.76 0.45
CA LYS A 2 10.43 -9.04 -0.75
C LYS A 2 9.27 -8.11 -1.14
N LEU A 3 9.61 -6.89 -1.54
CA LEU A 3 8.65 -5.84 -1.90
C LEU A 3 8.86 -5.41 -3.35
N SER A 4 7.78 -5.37 -4.11
CA SER A 4 7.75 -4.83 -5.48
C SER A 4 6.95 -3.53 -5.49
N LYS A 5 7.56 -2.41 -5.84
CA LYS A 5 6.86 -1.11 -5.92
C LYS A 5 5.88 -1.15 -7.10
N VAL A 6 4.64 -0.79 -6.85
CA VAL A 6 3.55 -0.83 -7.86
C VAL A 6 2.99 0.55 -8.20
N THR A 7 3.38 1.58 -7.46
CA THR A 7 2.98 2.96 -7.73
C THR A 7 4.11 3.69 -8.45
N GLU A 8 3.82 4.25 -9.62
CA GLU A 8 4.71 5.20 -10.28
C GLU A 8 4.48 6.60 -9.71
N CYS A 9 5.55 7.28 -9.30
CA CYS A 9 5.46 8.71 -9.00
C CYS A 9 6.65 9.44 -9.59
N LYS A 10 6.38 10.62 -10.17
CA LYS A 10 7.38 11.45 -10.86
C LYS A 10 8.15 12.37 -9.91
N ASP A 11 7.65 12.57 -8.70
CA ASP A 11 8.26 13.45 -7.69
C ASP A 11 9.03 12.65 -6.62
N GLU A 12 10.11 13.23 -6.11
CA GLU A 12 11.06 12.57 -5.19
C GLU A 12 10.48 12.25 -3.80
N ASN A 13 9.33 12.83 -3.44
CA ASN A 13 8.72 12.69 -2.10
C ASN A 13 7.31 12.11 -2.14
N CYS A 14 7.05 11.17 -3.04
CA CYS A 14 5.74 10.55 -3.14
C CYS A 14 5.56 9.35 -2.21
N PRO A 15 4.37 9.20 -1.60
CA PRO A 15 3.97 7.95 -0.99
C PRO A 15 4.02 6.81 -2.03
N ALA A 16 4.38 5.63 -1.55
CA ALA A 16 4.62 4.46 -2.38
C ALA A 16 3.85 3.26 -1.87
N VAL A 17 3.27 2.49 -2.78
CA VAL A 17 2.68 1.19 -2.45
C VAL A 17 3.53 0.09 -3.07
N TYR A 18 3.73 -0.94 -2.25
CA TYR A 18 4.46 -2.13 -2.59
C TYR A 18 3.55 -3.34 -2.48
N VAL A 19 3.75 -4.34 -3.32
CA VAL A 19 3.18 -5.66 -3.13
C VAL A 19 4.27 -6.57 -2.59
N SER A 20 3.96 -7.27 -1.50
CA SER A 20 4.86 -8.29 -0.97
C SER A 20 4.74 -9.60 -1.74
N ASP A 21 5.76 -10.45 -1.64
CA ASP A 21 5.73 -11.83 -2.13
C ASP A 21 4.59 -12.68 -1.55
N ARG A 22 3.93 -12.20 -0.48
CA ARG A 22 2.76 -12.83 0.15
C ARG A 22 1.42 -12.35 -0.42
N GLY A 23 1.43 -11.52 -1.46
CA GLY A 23 0.21 -10.97 -2.07
C GLY A 23 -0.49 -9.87 -1.25
N THR A 24 0.20 -9.29 -0.26
CA THR A 24 -0.33 -8.18 0.55
C THR A 24 0.30 -6.86 0.15
N ALA A 25 -0.47 -5.77 0.19
CA ALA A 25 0.08 -4.43 0.04
C ALA A 25 0.83 -3.98 1.29
N VAL A 26 1.91 -3.22 1.08
CA VAL A 26 2.66 -2.48 2.09
C VAL A 26 2.74 -1.03 1.63
N ILE A 27 2.36 -0.11 2.51
CA ILE A 27 2.12 1.28 2.15
C ILE A 27 3.11 2.16 2.91
N GLN A 28 3.79 3.04 2.18
CA GLN A 28 4.62 4.10 2.73
C GLN A 28 3.95 5.45 2.46
N GLY A 29 3.78 6.25 3.51
CA GLY A 29 3.19 7.60 3.40
C GLY A 29 3.46 8.43 4.65
N VAL A 30 2.80 9.58 4.75
CA VAL A 30 2.88 10.47 5.91
C VAL A 30 2.01 9.89 7.02
N PRO A 31 2.50 9.69 8.25
CA PRO A 31 1.70 9.12 9.32
C PRO A 31 0.54 10.05 9.71
N VAL A 32 -0.61 9.45 10.04
CA VAL A 32 -1.74 10.17 10.63
C VAL A 32 -1.66 10.06 12.15
N ASP A 33 -1.89 11.16 12.86
CA ASP A 33 -1.85 11.20 14.33
C ASP A 33 -2.89 10.27 14.97
N VAL A 34 -2.48 9.65 16.07
CA VAL A 34 -3.37 8.87 16.93
C VAL A 34 -4.40 9.81 17.57
N GLY A 35 -5.68 9.62 17.24
CA GLY A 35 -6.78 10.46 17.73
C GLY A 35 -7.31 11.48 16.72
N ALA A 36 -6.91 11.39 15.45
CA ALA A 36 -7.62 12.09 14.37
C ALA A 36 -9.12 11.74 14.39
N GLU A 37 -9.99 12.76 14.25
CA GLU A 37 -11.43 12.57 14.33
C GLU A 37 -11.91 11.56 13.28
N GLY A 38 -12.61 10.51 13.72
CA GLY A 38 -13.10 9.43 12.86
C GLY A 38 -12.11 8.30 12.57
N LEU A 39 -10.87 8.36 13.08
CA LEU A 39 -9.87 7.28 12.96
C LEU A 39 -9.72 6.53 14.30
N THR A 40 -9.92 5.22 14.28
CA THR A 40 -9.60 4.33 15.41
C THR A 40 -8.53 3.34 14.94
N LEU A 41 -7.43 3.25 15.70
CA LEU A 41 -6.34 2.32 15.44
C LEU A 41 -6.24 1.32 16.59
N GLY A 42 -6.15 0.04 16.25
CA GLY A 42 -5.84 -1.04 17.18
C GLY A 42 -4.35 -1.14 17.49
N ASP A 43 -4.00 -1.99 18.45
CA ASP A 43 -2.61 -2.26 18.82
C ASP A 43 -1.79 -2.75 17.62
N GLY A 44 -0.71 -2.04 17.31
CA GLY A 44 0.19 -2.36 16.21
C GLY A 44 -0.27 -1.87 14.83
N GLU A 45 -1.42 -1.19 14.73
CA GLU A 45 -1.85 -0.55 13.50
C GLU A 45 -1.20 0.83 13.31
N ALA A 46 -0.98 1.20 12.05
CA ALA A 46 -0.50 2.51 11.66
C ALA A 46 -1.35 3.02 10.49
N ALA A 47 -1.76 4.28 10.55
CA ALA A 47 -2.40 4.97 9.44
C ALA A 47 -1.42 5.92 8.75
N VAL A 48 -1.54 6.00 7.43
CA VAL A 48 -0.81 6.97 6.62
C VAL A 48 -1.75 7.66 5.65
N GLU A 49 -1.47 8.93 5.35
CA GLU A 49 -2.19 9.70 4.35
C GLU A 49 -1.60 9.45 2.95
N LEU A 50 -2.50 9.26 1.97
CA LEU A 50 -2.16 8.96 0.59
C LEU A 50 -3.08 9.73 -0.36
N PRO A 51 -2.56 10.23 -1.50
CA PRO A 51 -3.40 10.74 -2.58
C PRO A 51 -4.31 9.64 -3.14
N PRO A 52 -5.57 9.96 -3.53
CA PRO A 52 -6.50 8.97 -4.08
C PRO A 52 -5.97 8.19 -5.28
N ASP A 53 -5.24 8.85 -6.19
CA ASP A 53 -4.66 8.21 -7.38
C ASP A 53 -3.65 7.12 -7.03
N VAL A 54 -2.89 7.30 -5.93
CA VAL A 54 -1.92 6.29 -5.44
C VAL A 54 -2.66 5.08 -4.88
N VAL A 55 -3.79 5.30 -4.19
CA VAL A 55 -4.65 4.22 -3.67
C VAL A 55 -5.27 3.43 -4.82
N LEU A 56 -5.80 4.12 -5.84
CA LEU A 56 -6.41 3.48 -7.00
C LEU A 56 -5.41 2.66 -7.81
N ALA A 57 -4.19 3.18 -8.02
CA ALA A 57 -3.11 2.45 -8.67
C ALA A 57 -2.75 1.15 -7.90
N ALA A 58 -2.68 1.22 -6.57
CA ALA A 58 -2.45 0.05 -5.74
C ALA A 58 -3.58 -1.00 -5.84
N VAL A 59 -4.84 -0.56 -5.88
CA VAL A 59 -5.99 -1.46 -6.07
C VAL A 59 -5.90 -2.19 -7.41
N GLY A 60 -5.54 -1.48 -8.48
CA GLY A 60 -5.32 -2.07 -9.80
C GLY A 60 -4.24 -3.16 -9.75
N ALA A 61 -3.08 -2.85 -9.20
CA ALA A 61 -1.96 -3.80 -9.08
C ALA A 61 -2.33 -5.04 -8.24
N LEU A 62 -3.12 -4.89 -7.18
CA LEU A 62 -3.59 -6.02 -6.36
C LEU A 62 -4.56 -6.93 -7.11
N GLN A 63 -5.38 -6.39 -8.03
CA GLN A 63 -6.26 -7.22 -8.87
C GLN A 63 -5.46 -8.09 -9.84
N GLU A 64 -4.39 -7.54 -10.42
CA GLU A 64 -3.49 -8.29 -11.28
C GLU A 64 -2.81 -9.43 -10.51
N VAL A 65 -2.30 -9.16 -9.29
CA VAL A 65 -1.65 -10.16 -8.44
C VAL A 65 -2.61 -11.30 -8.04
N LYS A 66 -3.88 -10.99 -7.75
CA LYS A 66 -4.91 -12.02 -7.48
C LYS A 66 -5.25 -12.88 -8.70
N SER A 67 -5.01 -12.35 -9.90
CA SER A 67 -5.36 -13.00 -11.16
C SER A 67 -4.24 -13.90 -11.69
N VAL A 68 -3.00 -13.71 -11.22
CA VAL A 68 -1.89 -14.62 -11.50
C VAL A 68 -2.06 -15.87 -10.62
N PRO A 69 -2.23 -17.07 -11.19
CA PRO A 69 -2.17 -18.31 -10.41
C PRO A 69 -0.80 -18.38 -9.74
N LEU A 70 -0.77 -18.61 -8.42
CA LEU A 70 0.46 -18.99 -7.72
C LEU A 70 0.97 -20.29 -8.35
N GLU A 71 1.82 -20.19 -9.38
CA GLU A 71 2.50 -21.36 -9.94
C GLU A 71 3.36 -21.97 -8.83
N PRO A 72 3.20 -23.28 -8.52
CA PRO A 72 4.07 -23.93 -7.56
C PRO A 72 5.48 -24.03 -8.17
N ALA A 73 6.46 -23.56 -7.39
CA ALA A 73 7.88 -23.82 -7.61
C ALA A 73 8.22 -25.32 -7.50
#